data_AF-A0A9Q0VB31-F1
#
_entry.id   AF-A0A9Q0VB31-F1
#
_cell.length_a   1.000
_cell.length_b   1.000
_cell.length_c   1.000
_cell.angle_alpha   90.00
_cell.angle_beta   90.00
_cell.angle_gamma   90.00
#
_symmetry.space_group_name_H-M   'P 1'
#
loop_
_entity.id
_entity.type
_entity.pdbx_description
1 polymer ?
#
loop_
_entity_poly.entity_id
_entity_poly.type
_entity_poly.pdbx_seq_one_letter_code
_entity_poly.pdbx_strand_id
1 'polypeptide(L)' 'MQVDTTLLGLSKQEAKQFPYIASMGVYVFRTDVLLKLLRWSYPSCNDFGSEIIPSAVKDHNVQHPPA' A
#
# COMPACT_ATOMS: atom_id res chain seq x y z
N MET A 1 7.08 -7.66 -3.52
CA MET A 1 6.38 -7.98 -4.79
C MET A 1 7.02 -7.16 -5.88
N GLN A 2 7.32 -7.77 -7.02
CA GLN A 2 7.73 -7.05 -8.23
C GLN A 2 6.49 -6.39 -8.85
N VAL A 3 6.61 -5.17 -9.35
CA VAL A 3 5.50 -4.44 -9.97
C VAL A 3 5.91 -3.91 -11.34
N ASP A 4 4.94 -3.71 -12.23
CA ASP A 4 5.18 -3.04 -13.50
C ASP A 4 5.27 -1.52 -13.27
N THR A 5 6.49 -1.04 -13.09
CA THR A 5 6.75 0.38 -12.86
C THR A 5 6.59 1.26 -14.10
N THR A 6 6.30 0.68 -15.27
CA THR A 6 5.90 1.49 -16.45
C THR A 6 4.54 2.16 -16.25
N LEU A 7 3.67 1.56 -15.44
CA LEU A 7 2.40 2.16 -15.01
C LEU A 7 2.61 3.39 -14.10
N LEU A 8 3.81 3.56 -13.57
CA LEU A 8 4.20 4.67 -12.70
C LEU A 8 5.07 5.70 -13.42
N GLY A 9 5.10 5.66 -14.76
CA GLY A 9 5.79 6.63 -15.59
C GLY A 9 7.26 6.31 -15.93
N LEU A 10 7.81 5.15 -15.50
CA LEU A 10 9.15 4.74 -15.91
C LEU A 10 9.18 4.23 -17.34
N SER A 11 10.28 4.50 -18.05
CA SER A 11 10.52 3.88 -19.36
C SER A 11 10.72 2.37 -19.23
N LYS A 12 10.56 1.63 -20.33
CA LYS A 12 10.78 0.16 -20.34
C LYS A 12 12.20 -0.24 -19.89
N GLN A 13 13.19 0.61 -20.11
CA GLN A 13 14.57 0.35 -19.68
C GLN A 13 14.70 0.55 -18.17
N GLU A 14 14.20 1.67 -17.65
CA GLU A 14 14.22 1.96 -16.21
C GLU A 14 13.37 0.97 -15.43
N ALA A 15 12.21 0.55 -15.93
CA ALA A 15 11.35 -0.41 -15.27
C ALA A 15 12.00 -1.79 -15.10
N LYS A 16 12.90 -2.19 -16.02
CA LYS A 16 13.71 -3.40 -15.86
C LYS A 16 14.76 -3.24 -14.76
N GLN A 17 15.32 -2.05 -14.61
CA GLN A 17 16.35 -1.75 -13.60
C GLN A 17 15.75 -1.52 -12.21
N PHE A 18 14.54 -0.93 -12.15
CA PHE A 18 13.81 -0.59 -10.93
C PHE A 18 12.42 -1.23 -10.94
N PRO A 19 12.32 -2.57 -10.82
CA PRO A 19 11.05 -3.27 -10.92
C PRO A 19 10.29 -3.38 -9.58
N TYR A 20 10.72 -2.60 -8.58
CA TYR A 20 10.18 -2.62 -7.23
C TYR A 20 9.81 -1.21 -6.78
N ILE A 21 8.75 -1.12 -5.99
CA ILE A 21 8.33 0.11 -5.32
C ILE A 21 8.48 -0.04 -3.81
N ALA A 22 8.88 1.03 -3.15
CA ALA A 22 8.89 1.15 -1.70
C ALA A 22 7.73 2.04 -1.26
N SER A 23 7.10 1.69 -0.14
CA SER A 23 6.08 2.55 0.47
C SER A 23 6.72 3.88 0.89
N MET A 24 6.03 4.99 0.61
CA MET A 24 6.41 6.31 1.10
C MET A 24 5.86 6.61 2.51
N GLY A 25 5.06 5.71 3.09
CA GLY A 25 4.44 5.93 4.41
C GLY A 25 3.25 6.89 4.39
N VAL A 26 2.71 7.21 3.22
CA VAL A 26 1.53 8.08 3.06
C VAL A 26 0.37 7.25 2.53
N TYR A 27 -0.76 7.29 3.23
CA TYR A 27 -1.94 6.46 2.94
C TYR A 27 -3.21 7.31 3.00
N VAL A 28 -4.16 7.03 2.12
CA VAL A 28 -5.48 7.67 2.11
C VAL A 28 -6.54 6.63 2.45
N PHE A 29 -7.42 6.96 3.37
CA PHE A 29 -8.50 6.08 3.82
C PHE A 29 -9.84 6.78 3.74
N ARG A 30 -10.90 6.02 3.48
CA ARG A 30 -12.22 6.43 3.96
C ARG A 30 -12.21 6.38 5.49
N THR A 31 -12.75 7.42 6.13
CA THR A 31 -12.67 7.59 7.59
C THR A 31 -13.29 6.41 8.36
N ASP A 32 -14.41 5.88 7.87
CA ASP A 32 -15.10 4.72 8.46
C ASP A 32 -14.24 3.45 8.44
N VAL A 33 -13.53 3.21 7.33
CA VAL A 33 -12.59 2.09 7.20
C VAL A 33 -11.43 2.25 8.17
N LEU A 34 -10.84 3.45 8.26
CA LEU A 34 -9.74 3.71 9.19
C LEU A 34 -10.15 3.43 10.64
N LEU A 35 -11.33 3.91 11.06
CA LEU A 35 -11.85 3.67 12.40
C LEU A 35 -12.08 2.18 12.67
N LYS A 36 -12.58 1.43 11.68
CA LYS A 36 -12.77 -0.02 11.79
C LYS A 36 -11.44 -0.75 11.97
N LEU A 37 -10.45 -0.39 11.15
CA LEU A 37 -9.11 -0.99 11.19
C LEU A 37 -8.46 -0.81 12.56
N LEU A 38 -8.49 0.43 13.08
CA LEU A 38 -7.82 0.78 14.34
C LEU A 38 -8.54 0.28 15.59
N ARG A 39 -9.87 0.27 15.60
CA ARG A 39 -10.62 -0.07 16.82
C ARG A 39 -10.96 -1.55 16.93
N TRP A 40 -11.21 -2.21 15.81
CA TRP A 40 -11.84 -3.54 15.79
C TRP A 40 -11.00 -4.59 15.10
N SER A 41 -10.40 -4.28 13.95
CA SER A 41 -9.65 -5.29 13.19
C SER A 41 -8.24 -5.52 13.74
N TYR A 42 -7.53 -4.46 14.10
CA TYR A 42 -6.11 -4.54 14.50
C TYR A 42 -5.80 -3.68 15.75
N PRO A 43 -6.53 -3.87 16.87
CA PRO A 43 -6.41 -2.99 18.04
C PRO A 43 -5.05 -3.05 18.76
N SER A 44 -4.25 -4.09 18.52
CA SER A 44 -2.92 -4.29 19.11
C SER A 44 -1.76 -3.91 18.19
N CYS A 45 -2.05 -3.52 16.94
CA CYS A 45 -1.02 -3.10 16.00
C CYS A 45 -0.58 -1.66 16.29
N ASN A 46 0.71 -1.41 16.14
CA ASN A 46 1.37 -0.14 16.42
C ASN A 46 1.87 0.56 15.14
N ASP A 47 2.04 -0.18 14.04
CA ASP A 47 2.60 0.37 12.81
C ASP A 47 1.73 0.11 11.56
N PHE A 48 1.53 1.15 10.76
CA PHE A 48 0.76 1.04 9.53
C PHE A 48 1.50 0.26 8.44
N GLY A 49 2.78 0.59 8.22
CA GLY A 49 3.52 0.10 7.04
C GLY A 49 3.85 -1.40 7.12
N SER A 50 4.09 -1.91 8.31
CA SER A 50 4.57 -3.26 8.55
C SER A 50 3.53 -4.21 9.17
N GLU A 51 2.48 -3.68 9.81
CA GLU A 51 1.47 -4.52 10.47
C GLU A 51 0.07 -4.33 9.86
N ILE A 52 -0.49 -3.12 9.90
CA ILE A 52 -1.88 -2.87 9.50
C ILE A 52 -2.05 -3.05 7.98
N ILE A 53 -1.26 -2.36 7.15
CA ILE A 53 -1.41 -2.41 5.68
C ILE A 53 -1.15 -3.83 5.15
N PRO A 54 -0.06 -4.53 5.53
CA PRO A 54 0.16 -5.91 5.09
C PRO A 54 -0.92 -6.90 5.51
N SER A 55 -1.63 -6.63 6.61
CA SER A 55 -2.78 -7.44 7.04
C SER A 55 -4.04 -7.08 6.27
N ALA A 56 -4.30 -5.79 6.07
CA ALA A 56 -5.52 -5.28 5.47
C ALA A 56 -5.64 -5.58 3.96
N VAL A 57 -4.51 -5.72 3.24
CA VAL A 57 -4.49 -6.04 1.79
C VAL A 57 -5.17 -7.37 1.44
N LYS A 58 -5.33 -8.28 2.41
CA LYS A 58 -6.03 -9.56 2.19
C LYS A 58 -7.54 -9.39 2.10
N ASP A 59 -8.08 -8.45 2.89
CA ASP A 59 -9.51 -8.30 3.12
C ASP A 59 -10.10 -7.04 2.46
N HIS A 60 -9.24 -6.13 1.99
CA HIS A 60 -9.63 -4.85 1.41
C HIS A 60 -8.98 -4.61 0.05
N ASN A 61 -9.70 -3.92 -0.83
CA ASN A 61 -9.15 -3.42 -2.09
C ASN A 61 -8.18 -2.26 -1.81
N VAL A 62 -6.90 -2.56 -1.70
CA VAL A 62 -5.83 -1.57 -1.54
C VAL A 62 -5.26 -1.23 -2.91
N GLN A 63 -5.41 0.02 -3.31
CA GLN A 63 -4.93 0.53 -4.59
C GLN A 63 -3.77 1.49 -4.37
N HIS A 64 -2.80 1.47 -5.28
CA HIS A 64 -1.82 2.54 -5.38
C HIS A 64 -2.47 3.71 -6.16
N PRO A 65 -2.12 4.97 -5.83
CA PRO A 65 -2.56 6.11 -6.65
C PRO A 65 -2.10 5.90 -8.10
N PRO A 66 -2.95 6.18 -9.11
CA PRO A 66 -2.46 6.30 -10.47
C PRO A 66 -1.42 7.43 -10.51
N ALA A 67 -0.29 7.17 -11.14
CA ALA A 67 0.71 8.20 -11.46
C ALA A 67 0.19 9.15 -12.54
#